data_AF-A0A7D5TU97-F1
#
_entry.id   AF-A0A7D5TU97-F1
#
_cell.length_a   1.000
_cell.length_b   1.000
_cell.length_c   1.000
_cell.angle_alpha   90.00
_cell.angle_beta   90.00
_cell.angle_gamma   90.00
#
_symmetry.space_group_name_H-M   'P 1'
#
loop_
_entity.id
_entity.type
_entity.pdbx_description
1 polymer ?
#
loop_
_entity_poly.entity_id
_entity_poly.type
_entity_poly.pdbx_seq_one_letter_code
_entity_poly.pdbx_strand_id
1 'polypeptide(L)'
;MVDEDLRKMADWTTRADDRIMEWLRDNGYHPPSAITEQLNDIGEGIDFSRQYITRRCNELHDRGLLDKNYQNYSLSSDGRKYLDGELDLSRLCD
;
A
#
# COMPACT_ATOMS: atom_id res chain seq x y z
N MET A 1 8.59 5.85 -23.64
CA MET A 1 8.72 6.01 -22.18
C MET A 1 7.35 6.40 -21.70
N VAL A 2 6.61 5.45 -21.14
CA VAL A 2 5.37 5.76 -20.45
C VAL A 2 5.82 6.34 -19.11
N ASP A 3 5.35 7.52 -18.74
CA ASP A 3 5.64 8.18 -17.48
C ASP A 3 5.20 7.29 -16.30
N GLU A 4 6.05 6.38 -15.85
CA GLU A 4 5.83 5.51 -14.69
C GLU A 4 5.97 6.27 -13.35
N ASP A 5 6.40 7.54 -13.35
CA ASP A 5 7.00 8.18 -12.18
C ASP A 5 6.44 9.58 -11.85
N LEU A 6 5.11 9.71 -11.88
CA LEU A 6 4.40 10.89 -11.35
C LEU A 6 3.21 10.49 -10.48
N ARG A 7 3.32 9.37 -9.74
CA ARG A 7 2.42 9.12 -8.62
C ARG A 7 2.58 10.27 -7.63
N LYS A 8 1.46 10.93 -7.33
CA LYS A 8 1.49 12.13 -6.50
C LYS A 8 1.45 11.74 -5.03
N MET A 9 2.63 11.37 -4.55
CA MET A 9 2.92 10.98 -3.18
C MET A 9 2.55 12.08 -2.19
N ALA A 10 2.15 11.68 -0.98
CA ALA A 10 2.07 12.58 0.17
C ALA A 10 3.30 12.40 1.07
N ASP A 11 3.64 13.41 1.85
CA ASP A 11 4.82 13.37 2.74
C ASP A 11 4.77 12.24 3.79
N TRP A 12 3.57 11.75 4.12
CA TRP A 12 3.39 10.64 5.08
C TRP A 12 3.60 9.25 4.46
N THR A 13 3.69 9.14 3.13
CA THR A 13 3.85 7.87 2.41
C THR A 13 5.29 7.36 2.51
N THR A 14 5.45 6.05 2.34
CA THR A 14 6.72 5.34 2.34
C THR A 14 6.75 4.38 1.16
N ARG A 15 7.95 3.95 0.73
CA ARG A 15 8.08 2.94 -0.34
C ARG A 15 7.38 1.61 -0.01
N ALA A 16 7.18 1.31 1.26
CA ALA A 16 6.44 0.12 1.67
C ALA A 16 4.96 0.21 1.30
N ASP A 17 4.36 1.41 1.31
CA ASP A 17 2.93 1.57 1.04
C ASP A 17 2.58 1.26 -0.41
N ASP A 18 3.37 1.76 -1.35
CA ASP A 18 3.22 1.43 -2.76
C ASP A 18 3.33 -0.08 -2.97
N ARG A 19 4.36 -0.72 -2.38
CA ARG A 19 4.55 -2.17 -2.49
C ARG A 19 3.38 -2.96 -1.89
N ILE A 20 2.85 -2.52 -0.75
CA ILE A 20 1.66 -3.13 -0.13
C ILE A 20 0.47 -3.03 -1.10
N MET A 21 0.20 -1.84 -1.62
CA MET A 21 -0.93 -1.60 -2.52
C MET A 21 -0.79 -2.36 -3.85
N GLU A 22 0.41 -2.35 -4.44
CA GLU A 22 0.73 -3.07 -5.68
C GLU A 22 0.52 -4.57 -5.53
N TRP A 23 0.96 -5.15 -4.42
CA TRP A 23 0.73 -6.57 -4.17
C TRP A 23 -0.75 -6.87 -3.93
N LEU A 24 -1.43 -6.08 -3.09
CA LEU A 24 -2.86 -6.30 -2.79
C LEU A 24 -3.77 -6.10 -4.01
N ARG A 25 -3.34 -5.32 -5.01
CA ARG A 25 -4.07 -5.08 -6.27
C ARG A 25 -4.50 -6.38 -6.95
N ASP A 26 -3.62 -7.39 -6.92
CA ASP A 26 -3.79 -8.62 -7.68
C ASP A 26 -4.09 -9.84 -6.79
N ASN A 27 -4.06 -9.67 -5.45
CA ASN A 27 -4.15 -10.77 -4.49
C ASN A 27 -5.40 -10.75 -3.59
N GLY A 28 -6.15 -9.64 -3.53
CA GLY A 28 -7.39 -9.58 -2.73
C GLY A 28 -7.12 -9.44 -1.23
N TYR A 29 -7.96 -10.05 -0.37
CA TYR A 29 -7.88 -9.88 1.09
C TYR A 29 -6.82 -10.76 1.74
N HIS A 30 -5.79 -10.14 2.34
CA HIS A 30 -4.71 -10.85 3.03
C HIS A 30 -4.34 -10.24 4.39
N PRO A 31 -3.88 -11.05 5.36
CA PRO A 31 -3.40 -10.56 6.64
C PRO A 31 -2.02 -9.90 6.51
N PRO A 32 -1.63 -8.99 7.44
CA PRO A 32 -0.31 -8.36 7.45
C PRO A 32 0.87 -9.34 7.42
N SER A 33 0.71 -10.56 7.96
CA SER A 33 1.78 -11.57 7.90
C SER A 33 2.08 -12.03 6.48
N ALA A 34 1.04 -12.28 5.67
CA ALA A 34 1.23 -12.72 4.28
C ALA A 34 1.82 -11.59 3.43
N ILE A 35 1.36 -10.34 3.67
CA ILE A 35 1.95 -9.15 3.04
C ILE A 35 3.44 -9.04 3.40
N THR A 36 3.79 -9.20 4.69
CA THR A 36 5.18 -9.11 5.15
C THR A 36 6.08 -10.16 4.50
N GLU A 37 5.64 -11.41 4.49
CA GLU A 37 6.36 -12.54 3.87
C GLU A 37 6.65 -12.23 2.39
N GLN A 38 5.62 -11.85 1.63
CA GLN A 38 5.81 -11.55 0.22
C GLN A 38 6.75 -10.36 -0.02
N LEU A 39 6.62 -9.28 0.76
CA LEU A 39 7.44 -8.10 0.55
C LEU A 39 8.92 -8.34 0.87
N ASN A 40 9.21 -9.26 1.78
CA ASN A 40 10.57 -9.68 2.09
C ASN A 40 11.11 -10.65 1.03
N ASP A 41 10.27 -11.53 0.48
CA ASP A 41 10.66 -12.44 -0.61
C ASP A 41 11.03 -11.69 -1.91
N ILE A 42 10.38 -10.55 -2.19
CA ILE A 42 10.69 -9.69 -3.36
C ILE A 42 11.76 -8.63 -3.02
N GLY A 43 12.10 -8.45 -1.74
CA GLY A 43 12.94 -7.35 -1.27
C GLY A 43 14.44 -7.56 -1.53
N GLU A 44 15.06 -6.73 -2.37
CA GLU A 44 16.53 -6.64 -2.47
C GLU A 44 17.15 -5.90 -1.26
N GLY A 45 17.16 -6.55 -0.09
CA GLY A 45 18.05 -6.19 1.02
C GLY A 45 17.47 -5.40 2.20
N ILE A 46 16.14 -5.24 2.31
CA ILE A 46 15.50 -4.74 3.53
C ILE A 46 14.32 -5.63 3.90
N ASP A 47 14.44 -6.31 5.04
CA ASP A 47 13.33 -7.04 5.65
C ASP A 47 12.43 -6.08 6.43
N PHE A 48 11.14 -6.11 6.12
CA PHE A 48 10.12 -5.44 6.91
C PHE A 48 9.70 -6.32 8.09
N SER A 49 9.53 -5.70 9.25
CA SER A 49 8.88 -6.39 10.37
C SER A 49 7.37 -6.42 10.19
N ARG A 50 6.72 -7.49 10.66
CA ARG A 50 5.25 -7.60 10.65
C ARG A 50 4.58 -6.43 11.37
N GLN A 51 5.18 -5.95 12.46
CA GLN A 51 4.65 -4.81 13.22
C GLN A 51 4.66 -3.53 12.39
N TYR A 52 5.74 -3.30 11.62
CA TYR A 52 5.83 -2.18 10.70
C TYR A 52 4.78 -2.27 9.57
N ILE A 53 4.65 -3.43 8.92
CA ILE A 53 3.65 -3.64 7.86
C ILE A 53 2.22 -3.47 8.40
N THR A 54 1.94 -3.98 9.60
CA THR A 54 0.64 -3.80 10.25
C THR A 54 0.31 -2.32 10.46
N ARG A 55 1.29 -1.53 10.93
CA ARG A 55 1.11 -0.08 11.08
C ARG A 55 0.81 0.60 9.76
N ARG A 56 1.53 0.25 8.68
CA ARG A 56 1.29 0.81 7.35
C ARG A 56 -0.08 0.42 6.78
N CYS A 57 -0.50 -0.84 6.95
CA CYS A 57 -1.84 -1.26 6.53
C CYS A 57 -2.96 -0.48 7.25
N ASN A 58 -2.81 -0.23 8.55
CA ASN A 58 -3.76 0.62 9.27
C ASN A 58 -3.74 2.06 8.73
N GLU A 59 -2.57 2.66 8.54
CA GLU A 59 -2.43 4.04 8.02
C GLU A 59 -3.12 4.22 6.66
N LEU A 60 -2.93 3.24 5.76
CA LEU A 60 -3.54 3.23 4.44
C LEU A 60 -5.06 2.99 4.50
N HIS A 61 -5.50 2.14 5.41
CA HIS A 61 -6.92 1.91 5.66
C HIS A 61 -7.62 3.16 6.19
N ASP A 62 -7.01 3.83 7.17
CA ASP A 62 -7.55 5.05 7.78
C ASP A 62 -7.68 6.19 6.75
N ARG A 63 -6.85 6.16 5.69
CA ARG A 63 -6.90 7.08 4.54
C ARG A 63 -7.75 6.59 3.37
N GLY A 64 -8.45 5.48 3.51
CA GLY A 64 -9.34 4.93 2.49
C GLY A 64 -8.65 4.28 1.29
N LEU A 65 -7.34 4.01 1.37
CA LEU A 65 -6.57 3.37 0.29
C LEU A 65 -6.60 1.84 0.37
N LEU A 66 -6.92 1.29 1.54
CA LEU A 66 -7.17 -0.14 1.74
C LEU A 66 -8.54 -0.36 2.39
N ASP A 67 -9.21 -1.41 1.95
CA ASP A 67 -10.39 -1.95 2.63
C ASP A 67 -9.95 -3.00 3.64
N LYS A 68 -10.64 -3.07 4.79
CA LYS A 68 -10.34 -4.00 5.88
C LYS A 68 -11.53 -4.91 6.17
N ASN A 69 -11.28 -6.21 6.21
CA ASN A 69 -12.23 -7.23 6.64
C ASN A 69 -11.59 -8.08 7.76
N TYR A 70 -12.07 -7.91 8.99
CA TYR A 70 -11.42 -8.43 10.20
C TYR A 70 -9.93 -8.02 10.30
N GLN A 71 -9.03 -8.97 10.08
CA GLN A 71 -7.57 -8.76 10.15
C GLN A 71 -6.92 -8.71 8.76
N ASN A 72 -7.71 -8.79 7.69
CA ASN A 72 -7.24 -8.84 6.32
C ASN A 72 -7.48 -7.51 5.63
N TYR A 73 -6.57 -7.15 4.72
CA TYR A 73 -6.62 -5.94 3.92
C TYR A 73 -6.69 -6.28 2.44
N SER A 74 -7.37 -5.46 1.65
CA SER A 74 -7.36 -5.50 0.19
C SER A 74 -7.26 -4.08 -0.37
N LEU A 75 -6.85 -3.94 -1.62
CA LEU A 75 -6.79 -2.63 -2.26
C LEU A 75 -8.21 -2.05 -2.43
N SER A 76 -8.41 -0.81 -1.99
CA SER A 76 -9.69 -0.12 -2.19
C SER A 76 -9.82 0.46 -3.62
N SER A 77 -10.98 1.00 -3.94
CA SER A 77 -11.19 1.72 -5.20
C SER A 77 -10.29 2.96 -5.32
N ASP A 78 -10.06 3.69 -4.23
CA ASP A 78 -9.21 4.87 -4.23
C ASP A 78 -7.72 4.51 -4.24
N GLY A 79 -7.34 3.41 -3.57
CA GLY A 79 -6.01 2.83 -3.73
C GLY A 79 -5.70 2.46 -5.18
N ARG A 80 -6.68 1.91 -5.90
CA ARG A 80 -6.55 1.61 -7.34
C ARG A 80 -6.34 2.87 -8.18
N LYS A 81 -7.19 3.89 -8.01
CA LYS A 81 -7.04 5.19 -8.67
C LYS A 81 -5.68 5.82 -8.40
N TYR A 82 -5.18 5.71 -7.17
CA TYR A 82 -3.86 6.21 -6.81
C TYR A 82 -2.74 5.49 -7.59
N LEU A 83 -2.75 4.15 -7.61
CA LEU A 83 -1.77 3.37 -8.36
C LEU A 83 -1.80 3.65 -9.87
N ASP A 84 -2.99 3.95 -10.40
CA ASP A 84 -3.24 4.30 -11.80
C ASP A 84 -2.94 5.79 -12.10
N GLY A 85 -2.52 6.58 -11.10
CA GLY A 85 -2.17 8.00 -11.25
C GLY A 85 -3.36 8.96 -11.30
N GLU A 86 -4.57 8.46 -11.06
CA GLU A 86 -5.83 9.21 -11.10
C GLU A 86 -6.16 9.92 -9.77
N LEU A 87 -5.52 9.52 -8.66
CA LEU A 87 -5.69 10.13 -7.34
C LEU A 87 -4.39 10.79 -6.85
N ASP A 88 -4.53 12.02 -6.35
CA ASP A 88 -3.44 12.85 -5.84
C ASP A 88 -3.37 12.78 -4.31
N LEU A 89 -2.49 11.94 -3.74
CA LEU A 89 -2.38 11.81 -2.29
C LEU A 89 -1.81 13.06 -1.63
N SER A 90 -1.02 13.86 -2.35
CA SER A 90 -0.48 15.13 -1.82
C SER A 90 -1.59 16.13 -1.46
N ARG A 91 -2.83 15.88 -1.92
CA ARG A 91 -4.02 16.68 -1.60
C ARG A 91 -4.90 16.05 -0.53
N LEU A 92 -4.65 14.80 -0.16
CA LEU A 92 -5.15 14.17 1.07
C LEU A 92 -4.25 14.62 2.24
N CYS A 93 -4.29 15.92 2.54
CA CYS A 93 -3.83 16.42 3.83
C CYS A 93 -4.94 16.17 4.87
N ASP A 94 -4.54 15.75 6.07
CA ASP A 94 -5.42 15.62 7.24
C ASP A 94 -6.17 16.94 7.55
#